data_AF-A0A1H7AET2-F1
#
_entry.id   AF-A0A1H7AET2-F1
#
_cell.length_a   1.000
_cell.length_b   1.000
_cell.length_c   1.000
_cell.angle_alpha   90.00
_cell.angle_beta   90.00
_cell.angle_gamma   90.00
#
_symmetry.space_group_name_H-M   'P 1'
#
loop_
_entity.id
_entity.type
_entity.pdbx_description
1 polymer ?
#
loop_
_entity_poly.entity_id
_entity_poly.type
_entity_poly.pdbx_seq_one_letter_code
_entity_poly.pdbx_strand_id
1 'polypeptide(L)' 'MNKIQQYMIEAIIAAFMLLFLFWSIGYWANALFNTKFDLKSCWDGFTTLGGAGLLAVLKYIMDSWKNSGDGDKPYQ' A
#
# COMPACT_ATOMS: atom_id res chain seq x y z
N MET A 1 -5.08 11.06 15.15
CA MET A 1 -4.73 10.87 13.72
C MET A 1 -5.63 11.74 12.85
N ASN A 2 -5.07 12.61 12.01
CA ASN A 2 -5.86 13.50 11.16
C ASN A 2 -6.64 12.70 10.10
N LYS A 3 -7.83 13.18 9.69
CA LYS A 3 -8.66 12.51 8.65
C LYS A 3 -7.88 12.21 7.37
N ILE A 4 -6.96 13.10 6.98
CA ILE A 4 -6.09 12.93 5.81
C ILE A 4 -5.17 11.70 5.98
N GLN A 5 -4.58 11.50 7.16
CA GLN A 5 -3.72 10.34 7.44
C GLN A 5 -4.54 9.03 7.44
N GLN A 6 -5.78 9.07 7.95
CA GLN A 6 -6.69 7.92 7.87
C GLN A 6 -6.98 7.54 6.41
N TYR A 7 -7.38 8.51 5.58
CA TYR A 7 -7.64 8.25 4.16
C TYR A 7 -6.40 7.77 3.39
N MET A 8 -5.22 8.29 3.73
CA MET A 8 -3.97 7.82 3.12
C MET A 8 -3.66 6.37 3.49
N ILE A 9 -3.78 5.99 4.76
CA ILE A 9 -3.56 4.60 5.19
C ILE A 9 -4.61 3.67 4.56
N GLU A 10 -5.88 4.09 4.54
CA GLU A 10 -6.98 3.34 3.94
C GLU A 10 -6.76 3.12 2.44
N ALA A 11 -6.32 4.16 1.70
CA ALA A 11 -6.00 4.05 0.29
C ALA A 11 -4.83 3.07 0.02
N ILE A 12 -3.79 3.10 0.87
CA ILE A 12 -2.64 2.18 0.75
C ILE A 12 -3.08 0.73 1.02
N ILE A 13 -3.90 0.49 2.04
CA ILE A 13 -4.44 -0.84 2.35
C ILE A 13 -5.35 -1.33 1.23
N ALA A 14 -6.23 -0.47 0.70
CA ALA A 14 -7.12 -0.79 -0.42
C ALA A 14 -6.33 -1.15 -1.68
N ALA A 15 -5.27 -0.40 -2.00
CA ALA A 15 -4.37 -0.71 -3.12
C ALA A 15 -3.68 -2.07 -2.93
N PHE A 16 -3.24 -2.39 -1.72
CA PHE A 16 -2.61 -3.68 -1.40
C PHE A 16 -3.60 -4.85 -1.51
N MET A 17 -4.86 -4.66 -1.09
CA MET A 17 -5.91 -5.67 -1.25
C MET A 17 -6.26 -5.90 -2.73
N LEU A 18 -6.35 -4.83 -3.53
CA LEU A 18 -6.59 -4.94 -4.97
C LEU A 18 -5.46 -5.65 -5.70
N LEU A 19 -4.21 -5.37 -5.30
CA LEU A 19 -3.05 -6.10 -5.80
C LEU A 19 -3.18 -7.60 -5.53
N PHE A 20 -3.54 -7.99 -4.31
CA PHE A 20 -3.72 -9.39 -3.93
C PHE A 20 -4.88 -10.06 -4.66
N LEU A 21 -5.96 -9.31 -4.90
CA LEU A 21 -7.11 -9.75 -5.68
C LEU A 21 -6.70 -10.03 -7.14
N PHE A 22 -6.01 -9.10 -7.80
CA PHE A 22 -5.56 -9.30 -9.18
C PHE A 22 -4.49 -10.38 -9.30
N TRP A 23 -3.60 -10.50 -8.30
CA TRP A 23 -2.63 -11.58 -8.25
C TRP A 23 -3.32 -12.96 -8.11
N SER A 24 -4.28 -13.09 -7.20
CA SER A 24 -5.01 -14.35 -7.02
C SER A 24 -5.83 -14.70 -8.26
N ILE A 25 -6.62 -13.77 -8.81
CA ILE A 25 -7.37 -14.00 -10.05
C ILE A 25 -6.43 -14.40 -11.20
N GLY A 26 -5.30 -13.71 -11.35
CA GLY A 26 -4.29 -14.05 -12.35
C GLY A 26 -3.69 -15.44 -12.15
N TYR A 27 -3.45 -15.85 -10.90
CA TYR A 27 -2.95 -17.20 -10.58
C TYR A 27 -3.95 -18.29 -11.00
N TRP A 28 -5.21 -18.14 -10.60
CA TRP A 28 -6.27 -19.10 -10.94
C TRP A 28 -6.58 -19.12 -12.45
N ALA A 29 -6.59 -17.95 -13.10
CA ALA A 29 -6.83 -17.84 -14.54
C ALA A 29 -5.68 -18.43 -15.38
N ASN A 30 -4.44 -18.33 -14.91
CA ASN A 30 -3.29 -18.93 -15.57
C ASN A 30 -3.33 -20.47 -15.45
N ALA A 31 -3.76 -20.98 -14.29
CA ALA A 31 -3.93 -22.43 -14.06
C ALA A 31 -5.12 -23.06 -14.82
N LEU A 32 -6.27 -22.37 -14.89
CA LEU A 32 -7.51 -22.94 -15.48
C LEU A 32 -7.65 -22.66 -16.98
N PHE A 33 -7.22 -21.48 -17.45
CA PHE A 33 -7.44 -21.03 -18.83
C PHE A 33 -6.14 -20.90 -19.63
N ASN A 34 -4.99 -21.27 -19.05
CA ASN A 34 -3.67 -21.17 -19.69
C ASN A 34 -3.38 -19.75 -20.21
N THR A 35 -3.96 -18.74 -19.53
CA THR A 35 -3.76 -17.34 -19.88
C THR A 35 -2.35 -16.93 -19.50
N LYS A 36 -1.55 -16.39 -20.42
CA LYS A 36 -0.16 -15.96 -20.16
C LYS A 36 -0.09 -14.67 -19.32
N PHE A 37 -0.85 -14.59 -18.24
CA PHE A 37 -0.82 -13.46 -17.34
C PHE A 37 0.48 -13.49 -16.53
N ASP A 38 1.27 -12.43 -16.67
CA ASP A 38 2.55 -12.32 -15.99
C ASP A 38 2.34 -11.91 -14.53
N LEU A 39 2.27 -12.90 -13.64
CA LEU A 39 2.17 -12.68 -12.19
C LEU A 39 3.32 -11.82 -11.65
N LYS A 40 4.46 -11.79 -12.33
CA LYS A 40 5.59 -10.95 -11.95
C LYS A 40 5.27 -9.46 -12.12
N SER A 41 4.43 -9.09 -13.08
CA SER A 41 4.00 -7.70 -13.29
C SER A 41 3.24 -7.14 -12.09
N CYS A 42 2.48 -7.96 -11.35
CA CYS A 42 1.85 -7.53 -10.10
C CYS A 42 2.90 -7.20 -9.02
N TRP A 43 3.89 -8.08 -8.84
CA TRP A 43 4.96 -7.88 -7.86
C TRP A 43 5.93 -6.75 -8.25
N ASP A 44 6.18 -6.54 -9.53
CA ASP A 44 6.99 -5.41 -10.04
C ASP A 44 6.26 -4.08 -9.82
N GLY A 45 4.93 -4.05 -10.03
CA GLY A 45 4.09 -2.90 -9.66
C GLY A 45 4.12 -2.61 -8.17
N PHE A 46 4.07 -3.65 -7.32
CA PHE A 46 4.23 -3.50 -5.88
C PHE A 46 5.62 -3.01 -5.48
N THR A 47 6.68 -3.51 -6.11
CA THR A 47 8.05 -3.08 -5.80
C THR A 47 8.28 -1.63 -6.24
N THR A 48 7.63 -1.22 -7.33
CA THR A 48 7.65 0.18 -7.82
C THR A 48 6.89 1.12 -6.89
N LEU A 49 5.69 0.71 -6.45
CA LEU A 49 4.88 1.51 -5.52
C LEU A 49 5.44 1.47 -4.09
N GLY A 50 5.78 0.29 -3.60
CA GLY A 50 6.34 -0.02 -2.28
C GLY A 50 7.85 0.21 -2.16
N GLY A 51 8.48 0.83 -3.16
CA GLY A 51 9.86 1.27 -3.07
C GLY A 51 10.09 2.25 -1.93
N ALA A 52 11.35 2.67 -1.75
CA ALA A 52 11.80 3.49 -0.62
C ALA A 52 10.90 4.70 -0.31
N GLY A 53 10.22 5.27 -1.30
CA GLY A 53 9.28 6.39 -1.14
C GLY A 53 8.02 6.05 -0.33
N LEU A 54 7.26 5.00 -0.66
CA LEU A 54 6.01 4.68 0.05
C LEU A 54 6.29 4.19 1.47
N LEU A 55 7.32 3.36 1.65
CA LEU A 55 7.71 2.90 2.99
C LEU A 55 8.23 4.06 3.86
N ALA A 56 8.91 5.04 3.27
CA ALA A 56 9.28 6.27 3.98
C ALA A 56 8.03 7.08 4.36
N VAL A 57 7.05 7.23 3.46
CA VAL A 57 5.78 7.92 3.76
C VAL A 57 5.03 7.23 4.89
N LEU A 58 4.90 5.89 4.85
CA LEU A 58 4.30 5.12 5.93
C LEU A 58 5.04 5.29 7.25
N LYS A 59 6.38 5.27 7.22
CA LYS A 59 7.21 5.57 8.39
C LYS A 59 6.93 6.96 8.95
N TYR A 60 6.93 8.00 8.12
CA TYR A 60 6.65 9.37 8.58
C TYR A 60 5.23 9.55 9.12
N ILE A 61 4.24 8.86 8.54
CA ILE A 61 2.86 8.85 9.04
C ILE A 61 2.80 8.18 10.41
N MET A 62 3.44 7.01 10.57
CA MET A 62 3.49 6.29 11.85
C MET A 62 4.27 7.05 12.92
N ASP A 63 5.42 7.63 12.56
CA ASP A 63 6.22 8.46 13.46
C ASP A 63 5.43 9.72 13.87
N SER A 64 4.71 10.37 12.94
CA SER A 64 3.81 11.49 13.28
C SER A 64 2.66 11.07 14.19
N TRP A 65 2.09 9.88 14.00
CA TRP A 65 1.00 9.39 14.83
C TRP A 65 1.46 9.05 16.25
N LYS A 66 2.65 8.48 16.39
CA LYS A 66 3.17 7.99 17.68
C LYS A 66 3.92 9.05 18.49
N ASN A 67 4.50 10.05 17.81
CA ASN A 67 5.36 11.06 18.42
C ASN A 67 4.67 12.41 18.69
N SER A 68 3.42 12.60 18.25
CA SER A 68 2.63 13.79 18.55
C SER A 68 1.44 13.38 19.43
N GLY A 69 1.34 13.96 20.63
CA GLY A 69 0.12 13.87 21.44
C GLY A 69 -1.05 14.47 20.66
N ASP A 70 -2.26 13.91 20.82
CA ASP A 70 -3.46 14.41 20.13
C ASP A 70 -3.66 15.91 20.43
N GLY A 71 -3.34 16.77 19.47
CA GLY A 71 -3.50 18.23 19.56
C GLY A 71 -2.21 19.06 19.49
N ASP A 72 -1.03 18.45 19.58
CA ASP A 72 0.24 19.19 19.55
C ASP A 72 0.75 19.44 18.13
N LYS A 73 1.05 20.71 17.83
CA LYS A 73 1.69 21.14 16.58
C LYS A 73 3.19 20.83 16.65
N PRO A 74 3.83 20.42 15.54
CA PRO A 74 5.25 20.01 15.53
C PRO A 74 6.25 21.15 15.82
N TYR A 75 5.79 22.40 15.95
CA TYR A 75 6.59 23.54 16.36
C TYR A 75 5.81 24.40 17.36
N GLN A 76 6.41 24.64 18.53
CA GLN A 76 6.22 25.87 19.29
C GLN A 76 7.42 26.76 19.02
#